data_AF-A0A931QZX4-F1
#
_entry.id   AF-A0A931QZX4-F1
#
_cell.length_a   1.000
_cell.length_b   1.000
_cell.length_c   1.000
_cell.angle_alpha   90.00
_cell.angle_beta   90.00
_cell.angle_gamma   90.00
#
_symmetry.space_group_name_H-M   'P 1'
#
loop_
_entity.id
_entity.type
_entity.pdbx_description
1 polymer ?
#
loop_
_entity_poly.entity_id
_entity_poly.type
_entity_poly.pdbx_seq_one_letter_code
_entity_poly.pdbx_strand_id
1 'polypeptide(L)'
;IQEAAEILNGQGIPANHLQIRWLVPLKGDAIVETLKGCRQTILVENNYSGQFARYLRSETSYVPDGYIRKYDGEPFMPHHIVEAVKEQLAGKTNLSVPMHEIMV
;
A
#
# COMPACT_ATOMS: atom_id res chain seq x y z
N ILE A 1 7.14 0.44 -6.09
CA ILE A 1 6.05 -0.50 -5.66
C ILE A 1 6.07 -1.78 -6.50
N GLN A 2 6.01 -1.68 -7.83
CA GLN A 2 6.00 -2.86 -8.71
C GLN A 2 7.14 -3.85 -8.41
N GLU A 3 8.38 -3.37 -8.26
CA GLU A 3 9.53 -4.19 -7.89
C GLU A 3 9.35 -4.93 -6.55
N ALA A 4 8.73 -4.29 -5.55
CA ALA A 4 8.43 -4.94 -4.28
C ALA A 4 7.42 -6.09 -4.46
N ALA A 5 6.43 -5.93 -5.34
CA ALA A 5 5.51 -7.00 -5.68
C ALA A 5 6.22 -8.16 -6.39
N GLU A 6 7.16 -7.88 -7.29
CA GLU A 6 7.99 -8.91 -7.94
C GLU A 6 8.85 -9.68 -6.93
N ILE A 7 9.48 -8.98 -5.98
CA ILE A 7 10.25 -9.60 -4.89
C ILE A 7 9.36 -10.49 -4.02
N LEU A 8 8.16 -10.02 -3.63
CA LEU A 8 7.20 -10.80 -2.84
C LEU A 8 6.77 -12.08 -3.58
N ASN A 9 6.45 -11.97 -4.88
CA ASN A 9 6.11 -13.11 -5.71
C ASN A 9 7.27 -14.12 -5.79
N GLY A 10 8.51 -13.64 -5.93
CA GLY A 10 9.72 -14.49 -5.89
C GLY A 10 9.93 -15.21 -4.55
N GLN A 11 9.36 -14.67 -3.46
CA GLN A 11 9.39 -15.28 -2.12
C GLN A 11 8.15 -16.14 -1.82
N GLY A 12 7.31 -16.42 -2.82
CA GLY A 12 6.10 -17.25 -2.66
C GLY A 12 4.91 -16.53 -2.03
N ILE A 13 4.96 -15.20 -1.90
CA ILE A 13 3.85 -14.37 -1.43
C ILE A 13 3.17 -13.77 -2.66
N PRO A 14 1.99 -14.27 -3.09
CA PRO A 14 1.32 -13.77 -4.28
C PRO A 14 0.90 -12.31 -4.05
N ALA A 15 1.45 -11.40 -4.87
CA ALA A 15 1.25 -9.97 -4.74
C ALA A 15 0.89 -9.34 -6.09
N ASN A 16 -0.13 -8.49 -6.08
CA ASN A 16 -0.50 -7.63 -7.21
C ASN A 16 -0.29 -6.14 -6.84
N HIS A 17 -0.37 -5.26 -7.84
CA HIS A 17 -0.21 -3.82 -7.63
C HIS A 17 -1.21 -3.05 -8.50
N LEU A 18 -2.07 -2.27 -7.85
CA LEU A 18 -3.02 -1.37 -8.51
C LEU A 18 -2.58 0.09 -8.31
N GLN A 19 -2.09 0.71 -9.38
CA GLN A 19 -1.74 2.14 -9.36
C GLN A 19 -2.94 3.01 -9.72
N ILE A 20 -3.36 3.88 -8.79
CA ILE A 20 -4.40 4.86 -9.06
C ILE A 20 -3.79 6.06 -9.80
N ARG A 21 -4.11 6.18 -11.09
CA ARG A 21 -3.57 7.24 -11.97
C ARG A 21 -4.45 8.48 -12.07
N TRP A 22 -5.74 8.32 -11.82
CA TRP A 22 -6.73 9.39 -11.96
C TRP A 22 -7.49 9.57 -10.66
N LEU A 23 -7.26 10.70 -9.98
CA LEU A 23 -7.85 10.95 -8.66
C LEU A 23 -9.26 11.55 -8.76
N VAL A 24 -9.49 12.51 -9.67
CA VAL A 24 -10.76 13.23 -9.72
C VAL A 24 -11.26 13.36 -11.17
N PRO A 25 -12.46 12.83 -11.51
CA PRO A 25 -13.34 12.03 -10.65
C PRO A 25 -12.76 10.64 -10.36
N LEU A 26 -12.92 10.15 -9.12
CA LEU A 26 -12.46 8.81 -8.74
C LEU A 26 -13.32 7.76 -9.43
N LYS A 27 -12.69 6.76 -10.06
CA LYS A 27 -13.39 5.60 -10.63
C LYS A 27 -13.68 4.56 -9.54
N GLY A 28 -14.47 4.94 -8.53
CA GLY A 28 -14.70 4.18 -7.30
C GLY A 28 -15.15 2.73 -7.55
N ASP A 29 -16.20 2.53 -8.35
CA ASP A 29 -16.75 1.20 -8.64
C ASP A 29 -15.73 0.25 -9.26
N ALA A 30 -14.97 0.73 -10.25
CA ALA A 30 -13.94 -0.08 -10.91
C ALA A 30 -12.79 -0.45 -9.97
N ILE A 31 -12.41 0.46 -9.08
CA ILE A 31 -11.41 0.22 -8.04
C ILE A 31 -11.92 -0.87 -7.09
N VAL A 32 -13.13 -0.71 -6.54
CA VAL A 32 -13.70 -1.67 -5.58
C VAL A 32 -13.89 -3.04 -6.21
N GLU A 33 -14.37 -3.14 -7.44
CA GLU A 33 -14.46 -4.43 -8.14
C GLU A 33 -13.12 -5.13 -8.28
N THR A 34 -12.06 -4.38 -8.59
CA THR A 34 -10.70 -4.94 -8.65
C THR A 34 -10.24 -5.44 -7.28
N LEU A 35 -10.59 -4.74 -6.20
CA LEU A 35 -10.16 -5.06 -4.84
C LEU A 35 -10.94 -6.23 -4.21
N LYS A 36 -12.20 -6.50 -4.63
CA LYS A 36 -13.05 -7.57 -4.07
C LYS A 36 -12.42 -8.97 -4.13
N GLY A 37 -11.59 -9.24 -5.14
CA GLY A 37 -10.92 -10.54 -5.29
C GLY A 37 -9.66 -10.70 -4.42
N CYS A 38 -9.20 -9.63 -3.76
CA CYS A 38 -7.98 -9.65 -2.97
C CYS A 38 -8.27 -10.14 -1.55
N ARG A 39 -7.49 -11.12 -1.07
CA ARG A 39 -7.58 -11.61 0.32
C ARG A 39 -7.18 -10.55 1.34
N GLN A 40 -6.23 -9.70 0.98
CA GLN A 40 -5.69 -8.64 1.82
C GLN A 40 -5.24 -7.49 0.95
N THR A 41 -5.52 -6.27 1.39
CA THR A 41 -5.22 -5.04 0.67
C THR A 41 -4.44 -4.08 1.55
N ILE A 42 -3.29 -3.64 1.04
CA ILE A 42 -2.39 -2.74 1.74
C ILE A 42 -2.25 -1.48 0.91
N LEU A 43 -2.64 -0.34 1.47
CA LEU A 43 -2.59 0.95 0.80
C LEU A 43 -1.26 1.64 1.09
N VAL A 44 -0.52 1.96 0.04
CA VAL A 44 0.79 2.62 0.12
C VAL A 44 0.66 4.08 -0.31
N GLU A 45 1.09 5.02 0.54
CA GLU A 45 1.01 6.45 0.25
C GLU A 45 2.15 7.27 0.88
N ASN A 46 2.58 8.34 0.20
CA ASN A 46 3.63 9.24 0.68
C ASN A 46 3.02 10.45 1.40
N ASN A 47 2.28 10.21 2.47
CA ASN A 47 1.78 11.28 3.34
C ASN A 47 1.48 10.77 4.75
N TYR A 48 1.46 11.67 5.72
CA TYR A 48 1.23 11.35 7.13
C TYR A 48 -0.23 10.96 7.43
N SER A 49 -1.18 11.77 6.96
CA SER A 49 -2.58 11.74 7.39
C SER A 49 -3.43 10.63 6.75
N GLY A 50 -2.91 10.01 5.71
CA GLY A 50 -3.59 9.02 4.90
C GLY A 50 -4.64 9.61 3.96
N GLN A 51 -4.25 10.64 3.21
CA GLN A 51 -5.16 11.44 2.40
C GLN A 51 -5.92 10.61 1.38
N PHE A 52 -5.25 9.71 0.66
CA PHE A 52 -5.91 8.90 -0.35
C PHE A 52 -6.78 7.82 0.30
N ALA A 53 -6.33 7.20 1.40
CA ALA A 53 -7.15 6.25 2.15
C ALA A 53 -8.48 6.87 2.61
N ARG A 54 -8.44 8.11 3.11
CA ARG A 54 -9.65 8.85 3.53
C ARG A 54 -10.57 9.15 2.35
N TYR A 55 -10.00 9.58 1.23
CA TYR A 55 -10.75 9.89 0.02
C TYR A 55 -11.40 8.63 -0.59
N LEU A 56 -10.65 7.53 -0.71
CA LEU A 56 -11.19 6.26 -1.18
C LEU A 56 -12.37 5.81 -0.31
N ARG A 57 -12.22 5.90 1.02
CA ARG A 57 -13.30 5.55 1.95
C ARG A 57 -14.50 6.48 1.82
N SER A 58 -14.32 7.78 1.63
CA SER A 58 -15.46 8.71 1.48
C SER A 58 -16.25 8.46 0.20
N GLU A 59 -15.56 8.12 -0.89
CA GLU A 59 -16.20 7.88 -2.20
C GLU A 59 -16.81 6.48 -2.33
N THR A 60 -16.26 5.48 -1.63
CA THR A 60 -16.59 4.06 -1.90
C THR A 60 -16.95 3.23 -0.68
N SER A 61 -16.83 3.80 0.53
CA SER A 61 -16.88 3.07 1.82
C SER A 61 -15.83 1.96 1.98
N TYR A 62 -14.93 1.78 1.02
CA TYR A 62 -13.88 0.76 1.08
C TYR A 62 -12.84 1.12 2.15
N VAL A 63 -12.44 0.12 2.94
CA VAL A 63 -11.43 0.25 4.00
C VAL A 63 -10.34 -0.79 3.73
N PRO A 64 -9.11 -0.38 3.39
CA PRO A 64 -7.98 -1.30 3.29
C PRO A 64 -7.65 -1.97 4.63
N ASP A 65 -7.12 -3.19 4.56
CA ASP A 65 -6.72 -3.99 5.73
C ASP A 65 -5.46 -3.42 6.41
N GLY A 66 -4.58 -2.80 5.62
CA GLY A 66 -3.31 -2.29 6.08
C GLY A 66 -2.84 -1.03 5.35
N TYR A 67 -1.89 -0.34 5.97
CA TYR A 67 -1.39 0.95 5.51
C TYR A 67 0.13 0.99 5.57
N ILE A 68 0.77 1.48 4.52
CA ILE A 68 2.19 1.81 4.50
C ILE A 68 2.30 3.29 4.17
N ARG A 69 2.83 4.08 5.10
CA ARG A 69 2.95 5.53 4.96
C ARG A 69 4.39 5.97 5.05
N LYS A 70 4.79 6.93 4.24
CA LYS A 70 6.11 7.55 4.32
C LYS A 70 6.01 9.05 4.14
N TYR A 71 6.79 9.79 4.91
CA TYR A 71 6.70 11.25 5.00
C TYR A 71 8.02 11.88 5.49
N ASP A 72 9.14 11.18 5.30
CA ASP A 72 10.50 11.64 5.61
C ASP A 72 11.17 12.39 4.44
N GLY A 73 10.47 12.54 3.31
CA GLY A 73 10.96 13.24 2.11
C GLY A 73 11.67 12.35 1.09
N GLU A 74 12.04 11.14 1.48
CA GLU A 74 12.77 10.19 0.63
C GLU A 74 11.79 9.24 -0.10
N PRO A 75 12.16 8.68 -1.27
CA PRO A 75 11.31 7.74 -1.97
C PRO A 75 11.14 6.42 -1.21
N PHE A 76 10.14 5.62 -1.59
CA PHE A 76 10.04 4.24 -1.14
C PHE A 76 11.08 3.38 -1.86
N MET A 77 11.93 2.72 -1.08
CA MET A 77 12.75 1.62 -1.58
C MET A 77 11.94 0.31 -1.58
N PRO A 78 12.23 -0.64 -2.48
CA PRO A 78 11.50 -1.90 -2.56
C PRO A 78 11.45 -2.66 -1.23
N HIS A 79 12.59 -2.76 -0.52
CA HIS A 79 12.69 -3.47 0.76
C HIS A 79 11.78 -2.87 1.85
N HIS A 80 11.57 -1.55 1.87
CA HIS A 80 10.64 -0.91 2.81
C HIS A 80 9.23 -1.50 2.72
N ILE A 81 8.78 -1.79 1.49
CA ILE A 81 7.43 -2.32 1.24
C ILE A 81 7.39 -3.81 1.50
N VAL A 82 8.42 -4.55 1.06
CA VAL A 82 8.50 -6.02 1.25
C VAL A 82 8.44 -6.35 2.75
N GLU A 83 9.27 -5.70 3.57
CA GLU A 83 9.32 -5.98 5.01
C GLU A 83 8.04 -5.53 5.70
N ALA A 84 7.50 -4.35 5.37
CA ALA A 84 6.21 -3.90 5.89
C ALA A 84 5.07 -4.87 5.57
N VAL A 85 5.00 -5.38 4.34
CA VAL A 85 3.98 -6.36 3.93
C VAL A 85 4.11 -7.65 4.75
N LYS A 86 5.33 -8.18 4.94
CA LYS A 86 5.54 -9.38 5.76
C LYS A 86 5.11 -9.17 7.21
N GLU A 87 5.44 -8.03 7.80
CA GLU A 87 5.03 -7.71 9.18
C GLU A 87 3.51 -7.62 9.34
N GLN A 88 2.83 -7.03 8.37
CA GLN A 88 1.37 -6.94 8.35
C GLN A 88 0.71 -8.31 8.12
N LEU A 89 1.27 -9.15 7.24
CA LEU A 89 0.82 -10.52 7.04
C LEU A 89 1.02 -11.40 8.29
N ALA A 90 2.07 -11.14 9.06
CA ALA A 90 2.32 -11.78 10.35
C ALA A 90 1.44 -11.24 11.50
N GLY A 91 0.57 -10.26 11.23
CA GLY A 91 -0.33 -9.67 12.22
C GLY A 91 0.35 -8.78 13.26
N LYS A 92 1.59 -8.34 13.02
CA LYS A 92 2.35 -7.51 13.99
C LYS A 92 1.83 -6.07 14.04
N THR A 93 1.36 -5.55 12.91
CA THR A 93 0.84 -4.19 12.77
C THR A 93 -0.14 -4.13 11.60
N ASN A 94 -0.96 -3.09 11.52
CA ASN A 94 -1.73 -2.71 10.33
C ASN A 94 -1.27 -1.36 9.74
N LEU A 95 -0.29 -0.70 10.37
CA LEU A 95 0.29 0.56 9.93
C LEU A 95 1.82 0.46 10.02
N SER A 96 2.48 0.61 8.87
CA SER A 96 3.94 0.64 8.79
C SER A 96 4.40 2.01 8.33
N VAL A 97 5.43 2.55 8.99
CA VAL A 97 6.09 3.80 8.62
C VAL A 97 7.58 3.54 8.43
N PRO A 98 8.01 3.08 7.25
CA PRO A 98 9.42 2.85 6.98
C PRO A 98 10.19 4.16 6.89
N MET A 99 11.36 4.19 7.51
CA MET A 99 12.30 5.31 7.45
C MET A 99 13.41 5.00 6.47
N HIS A 100 13.89 6.03 5.77
CA HIS A 100 15.11 5.87 4.97
C HIS A 100 16.35 5.81 5.88
N GLU A 101 17.09 4.71 5.78
CA GLU A 101 18.37 4.54 6.47
C GLU A 101 19.50 5.01 5.55
N ILE A 102 20.16 6.11 5.89
CA ILE A 102 21.40 6.50 5.22
C ILE A 102 22.51 5.64 5.81
N MET A 103 23.01 4.67 5.03
CA MET A 103 24.28 4.03 5.34
C MET A 103 25.40 5.05 5.09
N VAL A 104 25.94 5.63 6.17
CA VAL A 104 27.19 6.40 6.18
C VAL A 104 28.37 5.48 6.48
#